data_AF-A0A933K5Y1-F1
#
_entry.id   AF-A0A933K5Y1-F1
#
_cell.length_a   1.000
_cell.length_b   1.000
_cell.length_c   1.000
_cell.angle_alpha   90.00
_cell.angle_beta   90.00
_cell.angle_gamma   90.00
#
_symmetry.space_group_name_H-M   'P 1'
#
loop_
_entity.id
_entity.type
_entity.pdbx_description
1 polymer ?
#
loop_
_entity_poly.entity_id
_entity_poly.type
_entity_poly.pdbx_seq_one_letter_code
_entity_poly.pdbx_strand_id
1 'polypeptide(L)'
;MAALTDSPDPTTIEGKRDRAILAVRCDTGVRARELCCLRIRDLSPTLAFIRNGKGGKQRLVPLSSRVVLAIKTYLVVHPREPDDRERPRTAPAGR
;
A
#
# COMPACT_ATOMS: atom_id res chain seq x y z
N MET A 1 5.58 9.66 -16.29
CA MET A 1 4.96 8.86 -15.21
C MET A 1 4.97 9.54 -13.83
N ALA A 2 5.82 10.55 -13.56
CA ALA A 2 5.85 11.25 -12.27
C ALA A 2 4.64 12.17 -11.99
N ALA A 3 4.02 12.73 -13.03
CA ALA A 3 3.00 13.77 -12.90
C ALA A 3 1.73 13.34 -12.14
N LEU A 4 1.29 12.08 -12.27
CA LEU A 4 0.10 11.59 -11.58
C LEU A 4 0.37 11.27 -10.11
N THR A 5 1.56 10.76 -9.79
CA THR A 5 1.94 10.42 -8.41
C THR A 5 2.36 11.64 -7.59
N ASP A 6 2.76 12.73 -8.24
CA ASP A 6 3.21 13.96 -7.58
C ASP A 6 2.11 15.03 -7.50
N SER A 7 0.89 14.74 -7.98
CA SER A 7 -0.26 15.65 -7.88
C SER A 7 -0.82 15.84 -6.46
N PRO A 8 -0.79 14.86 -5.53
CA PRO A 8 -1.30 15.05 -4.19
C PRO A 8 -0.41 15.97 -3.35
N ASP A 9 -1.02 16.81 -2.50
CA ASP A 9 -0.30 17.76 -1.65
C ASP A 9 0.63 17.06 -0.65
N PRO A 10 1.97 17.22 -0.76
CA PRO A 10 2.91 16.54 0.10
C PRO A 10 2.94 17.07 1.54
N THR A 11 2.25 18.17 1.85
CA THR A 11 2.21 18.78 3.19
C THR A 11 1.16 18.14 4.09
N THR A 12 0.07 17.63 3.49
CA THR A 12 -1.06 17.01 4.20
C THR A 12 -0.84 15.51 4.45
N ILE A 13 -1.53 14.96 5.45
CA ILE A 13 -1.48 13.50 5.73
C ILE A 13 -2.17 12.74 4.59
N GLU A 14 -3.29 13.27 4.11
CA GLU A 14 -4.08 12.74 3.00
C GLU A 14 -3.29 12.73 1.71
N GLY A 15 -2.59 13.82 1.37
CA GLY A 15 -1.79 13.84 0.15
C GLY A 15 -0.58 12.91 0.21
N LYS A 16 0.07 12.75 1.38
CA LYS A 16 1.09 11.70 1.59
C LYS A 16 0.52 10.29 1.40
N ARG A 17 -0.69 10.03 1.91
CA ARG A 17 -1.41 8.76 1.74
C ARG A 17 -1.70 8.49 0.27
N ASP A 18 -2.32 9.45 -0.40
CA ASP A 18 -2.78 9.31 -1.78
C ASP A 18 -1.60 9.18 -2.74
N ARG A 19 -0.50 9.89 -2.47
CA ARG A 19 0.78 9.72 -3.17
C ARG A 19 1.34 8.32 -3.00
N ALA A 20 1.33 7.75 -1.79
CA ALA A 20 1.78 6.38 -1.56
C ALA A 20 0.89 5.35 -2.28
N ILE A 21 -0.44 5.53 -2.24
CA ILE A 21 -1.42 4.66 -2.91
C ILE A 21 -1.20 4.68 -4.43
N LEU A 22 -1.09 5.87 -5.03
CA LEU A 22 -0.86 6.03 -6.47
C LEU A 22 0.50 5.46 -6.88
N ALA A 23 1.54 5.72 -6.09
CA ALA A 23 2.88 5.21 -6.36
C ALA A 23 2.90 3.68 -6.40
N VAL A 24 2.32 3.01 -5.39
CA VAL A 24 2.21 1.53 -5.37
C VAL A 24 1.42 1.04 -6.57
N ARG A 25 0.26 1.65 -6.87
CA ARG A 25 -0.59 1.19 -7.96
C ARG A 25 0.09 1.31 -9.33
N CYS A 26 0.77 2.42 -9.58
CA CYS A 26 1.47 2.66 -10.84
C CYS A 26 2.71 1.77 -11.00
N ASP A 27 3.45 1.48 -9.93
CA ASP A 27 4.66 0.67 -9.96
C ASP A 27 4.37 -0.84 -10.08
N THR A 28 3.37 -1.31 -9.35
CA THR A 28 3.08 -2.75 -9.21
C THR A 28 1.91 -3.25 -10.07
N GLY A 29 1.08 -2.34 -10.61
CA GLY A 29 -0.13 -2.70 -11.36
C GLY A 29 -1.18 -3.46 -10.56
N VAL A 30 -1.14 -3.39 -9.22
CA VAL A 30 -2.09 -4.08 -8.34
C VAL A 30 -3.52 -3.53 -8.49
N ARG A 31 -4.50 -4.41 -8.25
CA ARG A 31 -5.92 -4.03 -8.31
C ARG A 31 -6.29 -3.17 -7.10
N ALA A 32 -7.33 -2.34 -7.26
CA ALA A 32 -7.85 -1.50 -6.17
C ALA A 32 -8.13 -2.30 -4.90
N ARG A 33 -8.81 -3.45 -5.03
CA ARG A 33 -9.15 -4.31 -3.90
C ARG A 33 -7.92 -4.95 -3.24
N GLU A 34 -6.92 -5.34 -4.02
CA GLU A 34 -5.66 -5.88 -3.50
C GLU A 34 -4.92 -4.80 -2.68
N LEU A 35 -4.89 -3.57 -3.19
CA LEU A 35 -4.26 -2.43 -2.53
C LEU A 35 -4.98 -2.03 -1.23
N CYS A 36 -6.32 -1.99 -1.23
CA CYS A 36 -7.09 -1.69 -0.01
C CYS A 36 -6.94 -2.77 1.08
N CYS A 37 -6.58 -4.00 0.70
CA CYS A 37 -6.34 -5.09 1.64
C CYS A 37 -4.86 -5.23 2.04
N LEU A 38 -3.97 -4.39 1.50
CA LEU A 38 -2.53 -4.44 1.79
C LEU A 38 -2.26 -3.95 3.20
N ARG A 39 -1.57 -4.76 4.00
CA ARG A 39 -1.17 -4.39 5.37
C ARG A 39 0.30 -4.05 5.42
N ILE A 40 0.71 -3.32 6.46
CA ILE A 40 2.12 -2.96 6.69
C ILE A 40 3.01 -4.22 6.76
N ARG A 41 2.52 -5.30 7.38
CA ARG A 41 3.23 -6.60 7.45
C ARG A 41 3.42 -7.31 6.11
N ASP A 42 2.63 -6.94 5.11
CA ASP A 42 2.73 -7.49 3.77
C ASP A 42 3.74 -6.68 2.92
N LEU A 43 4.37 -5.63 3.47
CA LEU A 43 5.37 -4.80 2.81
C LEU A 43 6.78 -5.09 3.35
N SER A 44 7.73 -5.26 2.45
CA SER A 44 9.17 -5.26 2.74
C SER A 44 9.84 -4.05 2.06
N PRO A 45 11.11 -3.73 2.39
CA PRO A 45 11.84 -2.64 1.76
C PRO A 45 12.03 -2.77 0.24
N THR A 46 11.76 -3.94 -0.34
CA THR A 46 11.98 -4.22 -1.77
C THR A 46 10.83 -5.00 -2.42
N LEU A 47 9.91 -5.58 -1.65
CA LEU A 47 8.85 -6.45 -2.14
C LEU A 47 7.52 -6.13 -1.45
N ALA A 48 6.43 -6.16 -2.21
CA ALA A 48 5.07 -6.22 -1.70
C ALA A 48 4.51 -7.63 -1.82
N PHE A 49 3.95 -8.16 -0.73
CA PHE A 49 3.29 -9.44 -0.70
C PHE A 49 1.80 -9.28 -0.96
N ILE A 50 1.38 -9.50 -2.19
CA ILE A 50 -0.02 -9.37 -2.59
C ILE A 50 -0.75 -10.68 -2.30
N ARG A 51 -1.58 -10.66 -1.26
CA ARG A 51 -2.48 -11.76 -0.91
C ARG A 51 -3.82 -11.53 -1.61
N ASN A 52 -4.38 -12.59 -2.22
CA ASN A 52 -5.63 -12.59 -3.00
C ASN A 52 -5.53 -12.13 -4.47
N GLY A 53 -4.55 -12.64 -5.21
CA GLY A 53 -4.65 -12.69 -6.67
C GLY A 53 -5.83 -13.56 -7.12
N LYS A 54 -6.24 -13.42 -8.40
CA LYS A 54 -7.31 -14.25 -9.01
C LYS A 54 -7.03 -15.74 -8.74
N GLY A 55 -7.98 -16.43 -8.10
CA GLY A 55 -7.85 -17.85 -7.73
C GLY A 55 -7.12 -18.13 -6.41
N GLY A 56 -7.00 -17.14 -5.52
CA GLY A 56 -6.38 -17.33 -4.20
C GLY A 56 -4.84 -17.37 -4.21
N LYS A 57 -4.22 -17.13 -5.37
CA LYS A 57 -2.77 -17.15 -5.52
C LYS A 57 -2.14 -15.91 -4.88
N GLN A 58 -1.05 -16.14 -4.15
CA GLN A 58 -0.21 -15.10 -3.57
C GLN A 58 0.92 -14.79 -4.56
N ARG A 59 1.34 -13.53 -4.65
CA ARG A 59 2.51 -13.14 -5.45
C ARG A 59 3.36 -12.11 -4.72
N LEU A 60 4.67 -12.21 -4.92
CA LEU A 60 5.62 -11.17 -4.55
C LEU A 60 5.78 -10.22 -5.73
N VAL A 61 5.62 -8.93 -5.48
CA VAL A 61 5.82 -7.89 -6.50
C VAL A 61 6.98 -7.00 -6.06
N PRO A 62 7.99 -6.79 -6.91
CA PRO A 62 9.07 -5.86 -6.60
C PRO A 62 8.53 -4.43 -6.47
N LEU A 63 9.09 -3.70 -5.52
CA LEU A 63 8.83 -2.28 -5.30
C LEU A 63 10.06 -1.47 -5.67
N SER A 64 9.87 -0.40 -6.43
CA SER A 64 10.94 0.56 -6.65
C SER A 64 11.27 1.35 -5.36
N SER A 65 12.52 1.79 -5.24
CA SER A 65 12.99 2.60 -4.11
C SER A 65 12.17 3.88 -3.89
N ARG A 66 11.66 4.48 -4.97
CA ARG A 66 10.78 5.65 -4.92
C ARG A 66 9.45 5.35 -4.22
N VAL A 67 8.84 4.19 -4.50
CA VAL A 67 7.58 3.77 -3.87
C VAL A 67 7.80 3.49 -2.40
N VAL A 68 8.89 2.80 -2.07
CA VAL A 68 9.26 2.50 -0.68
C VAL A 68 9.45 3.79 0.11
N LEU A 69 10.07 4.82 -0.49
CA LEU A 69 10.19 6.13 0.13
C LEU A 69 8.81 6.79 0.35
N ALA A 70 7.93 6.78 -0.65
CA ALA A 70 6.58 7.34 -0.51
C ALA A 70 5.77 6.67 0.61
N ILE A 71 5.83 5.33 0.68
CA ILE A 71 5.22 4.56 1.77
C ILE A 71 5.82 4.96 3.12
N LYS A 72 7.15 5.02 3.24
CA LYS A 72 7.83 5.41 4.49
C LYS A 72 7.42 6.82 4.93
N THR A 73 7.38 7.78 4.02
CA THR A 73 6.96 9.16 4.30
C THR A 73 5.53 9.21 4.86
N TYR A 74 4.61 8.41 4.30
CA TYR A 74 3.27 8.29 4.85
C TYR A 74 3.26 7.61 6.23
N LEU A 75 4.00 6.51 6.41
CA LEU A 75 4.06 5.77 7.67
C LEU A 75 4.68 6.55 8.84
N VAL A 76 5.48 7.59 8.58
CA VAL A 76 6.02 8.48 9.63
C VAL A 76 4.93 9.33 10.25
N VAL A 77 3.95 9.78 9.46
CA VAL A 77 2.84 10.63 9.94
C VAL A 77 1.57 9.83 10.26
N HIS A 78 1.52 8.57 9.85
CA HIS A 78 0.41 7.67 10.14
C HIS A 78 0.48 7.23 11.61
N PRO A 79 -0.59 7.43 12.40
CA PRO A 79 -0.67 6.88 13.75
C PRO A 79 -0.48 5.37 13.66
N ARG A 80 0.56 4.84 14.32
CA ARG A 80 0.76 3.39 14.38
C ARG A 80 -0.36 2.82 15.24
N GLU A 81 -1.34 2.17 14.62
CA GLU A 81 -2.19 1.27 15.38
C GLU A 81 -1.30 0.18 16.02
N PRO A 82 -1.59 -0.22 17.28
CA PRO A 82 -0.86 -1.30 17.93
C PRO A 82 -0.89 -2.55 17.05
N ASP A 83 0.26 -3.22 17.02
CA ASP A 83 0.61 -4.33 16.15
C ASP A 83 -0.57 -5.26 15.79
N ASP A 84 -1.01 -5.13 14.54
CA ASP A 84 -2.19 -5.74 13.93
C ASP A 84 -2.04 -7.28 13.70
N ARG A 85 -1.10 -7.91 14.45
CA ARG A 85 -0.74 -9.34 14.41
C ARG A 85 -1.89 -10.25 14.83
N GLU A 86 -2.70 -9.83 15.79
CA GLU A 86 -3.79 -10.65 16.35
C GLU A 86 -5.14 -10.46 15.67
N ARG A 87 -5.31 -9.44 14.82
CA ARG A 87 -6.63 -9.17 14.23
C ARG A 87 -6.92 -10.12 13.05
N PRO A 88 -7.88 -11.06 13.19
CA PRO A 88 -8.25 -11.94 12.09
C PRO A 88 -8.70 -11.10 10.89
N ARG A 89 -8.31 -11.54 9.68
CA ARG A 89 -8.74 -10.88 8.44
C ARG A 89 -10.22 -11.20 8.21
N THR A 90 -11.13 -10.53 8.91
CA THR A 90 -12.50 -10.48 8.42
C THR A 90 -12.49 -9.69 7.13
N ALA A 91 -12.95 -10.30 6.04
CA ALA A 91 -13.31 -9.54 4.86
C ALA A 91 -14.30 -8.44 5.30
N PRO A 92 -14.28 -7.23 4.72
CA PRO A 92 -15.42 -6.33 4.91
C PRO A 92 -16.66 -7.14 4.52
N ALA A 93 -17.60 -7.27 5.47
CA ALA A 93 -18.87 -7.93 5.23
C ALA A 93 -19.42 -7.38 3.91
N GLY A 94 -19.59 -8.28 2.94
CA GLY A 94 -20.15 -7.91 1.65
C GLY A 94 -21.47 -7.20 1.91
N ARG A 95 -21.54 -5.95 1.47
CA ARG A 95 -22.80 -5.25 1.28
C ARG A 95 -23.10 -5.32 -0.21
#